data_AF-A0A9J6FR06-F1
#
_entry.id   AF-A0A9J6FR06-F1
#
_cell.length_a   1.000
_cell.length_b   1.000
_cell.length_c   1.000
_cell.angle_alpha   90.00
_cell.angle_beta   90.00
_cell.angle_gamma   90.00
#
_symmetry.space_group_name_H-M   'P 1'
#
loop_
_entity.id
_entity.type
_entity.pdbx_description
1 polymer ?
#
loop_
_entity_poly.entity_id
_entity_poly.type
_entity_poly.pdbx_seq_one_letter_code
_entity_poly.pdbx_strand_id
1 'polypeptide(L)' 'MDEKILKSIPVTFDQFFRAGKRRAVLMVGNASCHSVFANFDNLTRKFFPLNMTAKIQLLDEGNIRVVKPSWRSELVRR' A
#
# COMPACT_ATOMS: atom_id res chain seq x y z
N MET A 1 -0.79 9.58 -9.67
CA MET A 1 -1.06 9.53 -8.23
C MET A 1 -0.35 10.71 -7.60
N ASP A 2 -1.09 11.65 -7.01
CA ASP A 2 -0.53 12.87 -6.45
C ASP A 2 0.40 12.60 -5.26
N GLU A 3 1.54 13.28 -5.22
CA GLU A 3 2.51 13.18 -4.12
C GLU A 3 1.89 13.57 -2.77
N LYS A 4 0.97 14.53 -2.77
CA LYS A 4 0.21 14.95 -1.58
C LYS A 4 -0.61 13.80 -1.01
N ILE A 5 -1.31 13.06 -1.87
CA ILE A 5 -2.12 11.91 -1.45
C ILE A 5 -1.21 10.83 -0.88
N LEU A 6 -0.10 10.53 -1.58
CA LEU A 6 0.87 9.52 -1.18
C LEU A 6 1.48 9.81 0.21
N LYS A 7 1.67 11.09 0.56
CA LYS A 7 2.16 11.55 1.88
C LYS A 7 1.09 11.59 2.97
N SER A 8 -0.16 11.92 2.63
CA SER A 8 -1.23 12.05 3.61
C SER A 8 -1.68 10.72 4.25
N ILE A 9 -1.70 9.65 3.45
CA ILE A 9 -2.25 8.35 3.88
C ILE A 9 -1.40 7.74 5.01
N PRO A 10 -0.06 7.59 4.88
CA PRO A 10 0.76 7.01 5.94
C PRO A 10 0.70 7.80 7.26
N VAL A 11 0.64 9.14 7.19
CA VAL A 11 0.51 10.00 8.37
C VAL A 11 -0.80 9.73 9.11
N THR A 12 -1.89 9.61 8.36
CA THR A 12 -3.21 9.32 8.94
C THR A 12 -3.22 7.95 9.63
N PHE A 13 -2.59 6.94 9.02
CA PHE A 13 -2.46 5.61 9.62
C PHE A 13 -1.59 5.61 10.87
N ASP A 14 -0.46 6.31 10.88
CA ASP A 14 0.40 6.42 12.05
C ASP A 14 -0.36 7.01 13.26
N GLN A 15 -1.13 8.09 13.03
CA GLN A 15 -2.00 8.67 14.05
C GLN A 15 -3.10 7.71 14.52
N PHE A 16 -3.72 6.97 13.59
CA PHE A 16 -4.74 5.98 13.93
C PHE A 16 -4.18 4.85 14.81
N PHE A 17 -2.99 4.33 14.49
CA PHE A 17 -2.33 3.31 15.30
C PHE A 17 -1.86 3.86 16.64
N ARG A 18 -1.36 5.10 16.67
CA ARG A 18 -1.00 5.82 17.91
C ARG A 18 -2.19 5.97 18.84
N ALA A 19 -3.34 6.41 18.33
CA ALA A 19 -4.57 6.54 19.13
C ALA A 19 -5.01 5.20 19.74
N GLY A 20 -4.83 4.11 18.99
CA GLY A 20 -5.09 2.75 19.47
C GLY A 20 -3.98 2.15 20.33
N LYS A 21 -2.89 2.88 20.65
CA LYS A 21 -1.69 2.35 21.33
C LYS A 21 -1.12 1.09 20.66
N ARG A 22 -1.22 1.01 19.32
CA ARG A 22 -0.76 -0.11 18.50
C ARG A 22 0.45 0.29 17.67
N ARG A 23 1.22 -0.71 17.25
CA ARG A 23 2.24 -0.57 16.22
C ARG A 23 1.86 -1.44 15.04
N ALA A 24 2.16 -0.98 13.84
CA ALA A 24 1.86 -1.69 12.61
C ALA A 24 3.07 -1.69 11.67
N VAL A 25 3.15 -2.70 10.82
CA VAL A 25 4.12 -2.76 9.73
C VAL A 25 3.41 -2.46 8.43
N LEU A 26 3.83 -1.39 7.74
CA LEU A 26 3.37 -1.09 6.39
C LEU A 26 4.32 -1.74 5.39
N MET A 27 3.82 -2.77 4.70
CA MET A 27 4.53 -3.38 3.57
C MET A 27 4.23 -2.61 2.28
N VAL A 28 5.27 -2.19 1.58
CA VAL A 28 5.17 -1.36 0.36
C VAL A 28 6.02 -1.93 -0.76
N GLY A 29 5.54 -1.82 -2.00
CA GLY A 29 6.35 -2.10 -3.18
C GLY A 29 7.58 -1.20 -3.27
N ASN A 30 8.64 -1.69 -3.90
CA ASN A 30 9.86 -0.92 -4.10
C ASN A 30 9.75 0.02 -5.32
N ALA A 31 8.87 1.01 -5.23
CA ALA A 31 8.72 2.06 -6.24
C ALA A 31 9.42 3.34 -5.79
N SER A 32 10.01 4.09 -6.73
CA SER A 32 10.79 5.30 -6.44
C SER A 32 9.99 6.37 -5.69
N CYS A 33 8.69 6.49 -5.97
CA CYS A 33 7.78 7.41 -5.29
C CYS A 33 7.61 7.11 -3.78
N HIS A 34 7.94 5.90 -3.32
CA HIS A 34 7.83 5.50 -1.92
C HIS A 34 9.07 5.83 -1.08
N SER A 35 10.14 6.33 -1.69
CA SER A 35 11.38 6.70 -1.00
C SER A 35 11.28 8.00 -0.19
N VAL A 36 10.29 8.85 -0.47
CA VAL A 36 10.20 10.26 0.01
C VAL A 36 9.47 10.43 1.35
N PHE A 37 9.39 9.40 2.21
CA PHE A 37 8.69 9.51 3.51
C PHE A 37 9.61 9.69 4.70
N ALA A 38 9.15 10.53 5.64
CA ALA A 38 9.69 10.69 6.99
C ALA A 38 9.54 9.41 7.83
N ASN A 39 10.29 9.34 8.93
CA ASN A 39 10.15 8.29 9.93
C ASN A 39 8.83 8.47 10.71
N PHE A 40 8.16 7.35 10.99
CA PHE A 40 6.90 7.29 11.74
C PHE A 40 7.12 6.57 13.07
N ASP A 41 6.39 6.94 14.12
CA ASP A 41 6.58 6.42 15.48
C ASP A 41 5.90 5.07 15.71
N ASN A 42 4.71 4.90 15.12
CA ASN A 42 3.84 3.73 15.30
C ASN A 42 3.73 2.88 14.04
N LEU A 43 4.21 3.38 12.89
CA LEU A 43 4.20 2.68 11.62
C LEU A 43 5.63 2.34 11.15
N THR A 44 5.98 1.06 11.18
CA THR A 44 7.26 0.60 10.62
C THR A 44 7.09 0.27 9.15
N ARG A 45 7.83 0.93 8.27
CA ARG A 45 7.82 0.61 6.84
C ARG A 45 8.76 -0.54 6.52
N LYS A 46 8.32 -1.47 5.68
CA LYS A 46 9.16 -2.51 5.07
C LYS A 46 8.89 -2.56 3.57
N PHE A 47 9.96 -2.66 2.79
CA PHE A 47 9.86 -2.84 1.35
C PHE A 47 9.86 -4.32 1.00
N PHE A 48 9.04 -4.70 0.03
CA PHE A 48 9.17 -6.01 -0.59
C PHE A 48 10.49 -6.11 -1.36
N PRO A 49 11.07 -7.31 -1.49
CA PRO A 49 12.18 -7.53 -2.38
C PRO A 49 11.84 -7.14 -3.82
N LEU A 50 12.86 -6.75 -4.58
CA LEU A 50 12.69 -6.29 -5.95
C LEU A 50 11.97 -7.37 -6.79
N ASN A 51 11.04 -6.94 -7.65
CA ASN A 51 10.28 -7.80 -8.56
C ASN A 51 9.45 -8.92 -7.89
N MET A 52 9.23 -8.86 -6.57
CA MET A 52 8.42 -9.87 -5.86
C MET A 52 7.07 -9.35 -5.37
N THR A 53 6.79 -8.05 -5.50
CA THR A 53 5.53 -7.43 -5.07
C THR A 53 4.32 -8.19 -5.60
N ALA A 54 4.24 -8.44 -6.91
CA ALA A 54 3.10 -9.13 -7.52
C ALA A 54 2.86 -10.55 -7.01
N LYS A 55 3.89 -11.23 -6.47
CA LYS A 55 3.79 -12.61 -5.95
C LYS A 55 3.56 -12.68 -4.45
N ILE A 56 4.11 -11.74 -3.70
CA ILE A 56 4.13 -11.77 -2.23
C ILE A 56 3.07 -10.84 -1.63
N GLN A 57 2.72 -9.76 -2.33
CA GLN A 57 1.74 -8.80 -1.84
C GLN A 57 0.35 -9.42 -1.88
N LEU A 58 -0.21 -9.68 -0.70
CA LEU A 58 -1.56 -10.21 -0.49
C LEU A 58 -2.64 -9.42 -1.23
N LEU A 59 -2.44 -8.10 -1.42
CA LEU A 59 -3.37 -7.28 -2.18
C LEU A 59 -3.40 -7.67 -3.66
N ASP A 60 -2.24 -7.95 -4.26
CA ASP A 60 -2.09 -8.33 -5.67
C ASP A 60 -2.65 -9.74 -5.91
N GLU A 61 -2.23 -10.72 -5.11
CA GLU A 61 -2.67 -12.12 -5.23
C GLU A 61 -4.08 -12.38 -4.69
N GLY A 62 -4.56 -11.55 -3.77
CA GLY A 62 -5.89 -11.65 -3.20
C GLY A 62 -6.89 -10.78 -3.95
N ASN A 63 -7.21 -9.63 -3.36
CA ASN A 63 -8.34 -8.80 -3.80
C ASN A 63 -8.20 -8.34 -5.27
N ILE A 64 -7.01 -7.92 -5.70
CA ILE A 64 -6.82 -7.47 -7.09
C ILE A 64 -7.04 -8.63 -8.05
N ARG A 65 -6.48 -9.82 -7.77
CA ARG A 65 -6.68 -11.01 -8.61
C ARG A 65 -8.16 -11.38 -8.77
N VAL A 66 -8.96 -11.21 -7.73
CA VAL A 66 -10.40 -11.52 -7.75
C VAL A 66 -11.22 -10.42 -8.45
N VAL A 67 -10.94 -9.15 -8.17
CA VAL A 67 -11.75 -8.01 -8.64
C VAL A 67 -11.40 -7.61 -10.07
N LYS A 68 -10.12 -7.70 -10.46
CA LYS A 68 -9.62 -7.21 -11.76
C LYS A 68 -10.25 -7.92 -12.97
N PRO A 69 -10.52 -9.24 -12.96
CA PRO A 69 -11.26 -9.90 -14.04
C PRO A 69 -12.67 -9.36 -14.18
N SER A 70 -13.42 -9.23 -13.08
CA SER A 70 -14.79 -8.69 -13.08
C SER A 70 -14.81 -7.27 -13.66
N TRP A 71 -13.89 -6.42 -13.20
CA TRP A 71 -13.79 -5.06 -13.70
C TRP A 71 -13.43 -5.00 -15.20
N ARG A 72 -12.53 -5.87 -15.67
CA ARG A 72 -12.20 -5.98 -17.11
C ARG A 72 -13.40 -6.41 -17.95
N SER A 73 -14.17 -7.39 -17.46
CA SER A 73 -15.38 -7.85 -18.15
C SER A 73 -16.44 -6.75 -18.26
N GLU A 74 -16.60 -5.94 -17.22
CA GLU A 74 -17.46 -4.74 -17.23
C GLU A 74 -16.95 -3.71 -18.24
N LEU A 75 -15.63 -3.46 -18.25
CA LEU A 75 -15.01 -2.45 -19.10
C LEU A 75 -15.12 -2.78 -20.60
N VAL A 76 -14.95 -4.06 -20.97
CA VAL A 76 -15.03 -4.53 -22.37
C VAL A 76 -16.48 -4.60 -22.86
N ARG A 77 -17.46 -4.69 -21.95
CA ARG A 77 -18.89 -4.61 -22.29
C ARG A 77 -19.37 -3.18 -22.59
N ARG A 78 -18.56 -2.17 -22.26
CA ARG A 78 -18.78 -0.77 -22.60
C ARG A 78 -18.00 -0.40 -23.85
#